data_AF-A0A2G6BZI6-F1
#
_entry.id   AF-A0A2G6BZI6-F1
#
_cell.length_a   1.000
_cell.length_b   1.000
_cell.length_c   1.000
_cell.angle_alpha   90.00
_cell.angle_beta   90.00
_cell.angle_gamma   90.00
#
_symmetry.space_group_name_H-M   'P 1'
#
loop_
_entity.id
_entity.type
_entity.pdbx_description
1 polymer ?
#
loop_
_entity_poly.entity_id
_entity_poly.type
_entity_poly.pdbx_seq_one_letter_code
_entity_poly.pdbx_strand_id
1 'polypeptide(L)'
;MITQRIEEKEYTIFLKIFKGDIKIVQSNDENLTLEFEKVRKGTLNEVIEIEFNDNFLHVSQKDEKTKLFKSIDCSLTLSLPKGIKYNSEIKNFNGDISIKDIDQKLKLESFNGDVDIENSNSHISGTIYRGDLEISQSTLELDIKNMSGDIDIKDSKIKTLAIKSYSGDLEIKSSDFNLLENGTIKSFAGDITIDAKSYMGEKNISAKSLSGDIKINNIPEHLVEVENLKSNIPIMNSNLGSKLSSIMKNFSFGVNKNIEVEVNTKDDNKGSNIDRILKMLEDGKISSEEATKLILALNN
;
A
#
# COMPACT_ATOMS: atom_id res chain seq x y z
N MET A 1 19.31 20.84 5.10
CA MET A 1 20.20 19.68 5.31
C MET A 1 20.50 19.54 6.80
N ILE A 2 20.21 18.37 7.36
CA ILE A 2 20.55 17.94 8.72
C ILE A 2 21.22 16.58 8.55
N THR A 3 22.37 16.39 9.19
CA THR A 3 23.20 15.20 9.00
C THR A 3 23.62 14.66 10.34
N GLN A 4 23.51 13.36 10.52
CA GLN A 4 23.81 12.67 11.77
C GLN A 4 24.58 11.38 11.45
N ARG A 5 25.73 11.20 12.09
CA ARG A 5 26.45 9.93 12.03
C ARG A 5 25.66 8.88 12.80
N ILE A 6 25.49 7.71 12.19
CA ILE A 6 24.77 6.59 12.78
C ILE A 6 25.68 5.35 12.88
N GLU A 7 25.38 4.49 13.84
CA GLU A 7 26.14 3.27 14.10
C GLU A 7 25.51 2.08 13.37
N GLU A 8 26.21 0.96 13.26
CA GLU A 8 25.68 -0.25 12.63
C GLU A 8 24.71 -0.99 13.57
N LYS A 9 23.48 -0.49 13.65
CA LYS A 9 22.37 -1.06 14.44
C LYS A 9 21.04 -0.83 13.73
N GLU A 10 19.98 -1.51 14.16
CA GLU A 10 18.65 -1.31 13.57
C GLU A 10 18.07 0.05 13.98
N TYR A 11 17.55 0.80 12.99
CA TYR A 11 16.91 2.09 13.20
C TYR A 11 15.42 2.04 12.85
N THR A 12 14.61 2.67 13.69
CA THR A 12 13.19 2.93 13.42
C THR A 12 13.04 4.37 12.92
N ILE A 13 12.41 4.54 11.77
CA ILE A 13 12.21 5.85 11.13
C ILE A 13 10.71 6.12 11.04
N PHE A 14 10.26 7.27 11.50
CA PHE A 14 8.90 7.74 11.32
C PHE A 14 8.91 9.03 10.51
N LEU A 15 8.23 9.04 9.36
CA LEU A 15 8.09 10.19 8.49
C LEU A 15 6.60 10.53 8.34
N LYS A 16 6.22 11.77 8.69
CA LYS A 16 4.87 12.29 8.46
C LYS A 16 4.94 13.65 7.76
N ILE A 17 4.54 13.71 6.50
CA ILE A 17 4.51 14.95 5.70
C ILE A 17 3.08 15.19 5.19
N PHE A 18 2.57 16.40 5.43
CA PHE A 18 1.23 16.78 4.96
C PHE A 18 1.23 17.22 3.50
N LYS A 19 2.30 17.89 3.06
CA LYS A 19 2.45 18.35 1.70
C LYS A 19 3.91 18.31 1.27
N GLY A 20 4.16 17.74 0.10
CA GLY A 20 5.50 17.58 -0.47
C GLY A 20 5.89 16.11 -0.56
N ASP A 21 6.88 15.85 -1.39
CA ASP A 21 7.27 14.49 -1.75
C ASP A 21 8.22 13.91 -0.70
N ILE A 22 8.19 12.60 -0.51
CA ILE A 22 9.14 11.89 0.36
C ILE A 22 10.00 11.00 -0.53
N LYS A 23 11.30 11.27 -0.55
CA LYS A 23 12.29 10.46 -1.25
C LYS A 23 13.22 9.79 -0.26
N ILE A 24 13.31 8.47 -0.28
CA ILE A 24 14.28 7.70 0.52
C ILE A 24 15.26 7.04 -0.43
N VAL A 25 16.55 7.29 -0.22
CA VAL A 25 17.62 6.75 -1.06
C VAL A 25 18.74 6.20 -0.22
N GLN A 26 19.39 5.16 -0.74
CA GLN A 26 20.61 4.63 -0.16
C GLN A 26 21.79 5.57 -0.45
N SER A 27 22.65 5.75 0.55
CA SER A 27 23.86 6.56 0.48
C SER A 27 25.10 5.73 0.77
N ASN A 28 26.22 6.09 0.14
CA ASN A 28 27.55 5.57 0.49
C ASN A 28 28.19 6.32 1.66
N ASP A 29 27.56 7.40 2.14
CA ASP A 29 27.97 8.13 3.33
C ASP A 29 27.65 7.30 4.59
N GLU A 30 28.45 7.43 5.64
CA GLU A 30 28.19 6.87 6.97
C GLU A 30 27.11 7.66 7.73
N ASN A 31 26.74 8.84 7.21
CA ASN A 31 25.75 9.69 7.82
C ASN A 31 24.35 9.50 7.24
N LEU A 32 23.37 9.46 8.13
CA LEU A 32 21.98 9.71 7.78
C LEU A 32 21.82 11.20 7.49
N THR A 33 21.19 11.54 6.36
CA THR A 33 20.97 12.93 5.97
C THR A 33 19.50 13.21 5.63
N LEU A 34 18.97 14.29 6.17
CA LEU A 34 17.67 14.88 5.85
C LEU A 34 17.88 16.16 5.05
N GLU A 35 17.35 16.21 3.84
CA GLU A 35 17.37 17.38 2.97
C GLU A 35 15.96 17.85 2.63
N PHE A 36 15.68 19.12 2.88
CA PHE A 36 14.41 19.75 2.53
C PHE A 36 14.68 20.75 1.40
N GLU A 37 14.06 20.54 0.25
CA GLU A 37 14.43 21.24 -1.00
C GLU A 37 13.86 22.67 -1.05
N LYS A 38 12.61 22.85 -0.61
CA LYS A 38 11.81 24.06 -0.88
C LYS A 38 11.57 24.93 0.36
N VAL A 39 12.22 24.63 1.49
CA VAL A 39 11.95 25.29 2.77
C VAL A 39 13.21 25.92 3.35
N ARG A 40 13.13 27.21 3.70
CA ARG A 40 14.22 27.91 4.40
C ARG A 40 14.35 27.39 5.83
N LYS A 41 15.58 27.31 6.36
CA LYS A 41 15.88 26.78 7.71
C LYS A 41 15.03 27.37 8.84
N GLY A 42 14.77 28.69 8.82
CA GLY A 42 13.93 29.33 9.85
C GLY A 42 12.50 28.78 9.85
N THR A 43 11.87 28.73 8.68
CA THR A 43 10.54 28.15 8.48
C THR A 43 10.52 26.65 8.78
N LEU A 44 11.58 25.93 8.43
CA LEU A 44 11.68 24.50 8.67
C LEU A 44 11.51 24.15 10.16
N ASN A 45 12.19 24.88 11.05
CA ASN A 45 12.10 24.64 12.49
C ASN A 45 10.71 24.97 13.08
N GLU A 46 9.98 25.86 12.42
CA GLU A 46 8.61 26.20 12.80
C GLU A 46 7.63 25.10 12.37
N VAL A 47 7.84 24.50 11.19
CA VAL A 47 6.86 23.60 10.55
C VAL A 47 7.17 22.11 10.69
N ILE A 48 8.43 21.72 10.87
CA ILE A 48 8.86 20.33 11.04
C ILE A 48 9.39 20.14 12.45
N GLU A 49 8.95 19.08 13.09
CA GLU A 49 9.50 18.51 14.31
C GLU A 49 10.44 17.37 13.94
N ILE A 50 11.69 17.43 14.44
CA ILE A 50 12.71 16.42 14.21
C ILE A 50 13.26 15.99 15.56
N GLU A 51 13.08 14.71 15.88
CA GLU A 51 13.66 14.08 17.05
C GLU A 51 14.55 12.93 16.60
N PHE A 52 15.77 12.89 17.12
CA PHE A 52 16.71 11.81 16.84
C PHE A 52 17.33 11.31 18.15
N ASN A 53 16.93 10.11 18.57
CA ASN A 53 17.30 9.54 19.85
C ASN A 53 17.77 8.10 19.65
N ASP A 54 18.99 7.74 20.06
CA ASP A 54 19.62 6.40 19.96
C ASP A 54 19.48 5.70 18.60
N ASN A 55 18.31 5.10 18.34
CA ASN A 55 17.95 4.27 17.19
C ASN A 55 16.68 4.77 16.49
N PHE A 56 16.13 5.90 16.89
CA PHE A 56 14.83 6.40 16.44
C PHE A 56 14.99 7.76 15.79
N LEU A 57 14.45 7.88 14.57
CA LEU A 57 14.30 9.14 13.86
C LEU A 57 12.81 9.44 13.69
N HIS A 58 12.34 10.56 14.23
CA HIS A 58 10.99 11.05 14.04
C HIS A 58 11.03 12.39 13.30
N VAL A 59 10.43 12.43 12.11
CA VAL A 59 10.28 13.64 11.30
C VAL A 59 8.79 13.83 11.03
N SER A 60 8.21 14.88 11.58
CA SER A 60 6.77 15.14 11.46
C SER A 60 6.50 16.60 11.14
N GLN A 61 5.72 16.86 10.09
CA GLN A 61 5.16 18.18 9.85
C GLN A 61 4.07 18.48 10.89
N LYS A 62 4.24 19.58 11.63
CA LYS A 62 3.39 19.93 12.77
C LYS A 62 1.93 20.14 12.36
N ASP A 63 1.04 19.65 13.21
CA ASP A 63 -0.43 19.71 13.03
C ASP A 63 -1.06 20.96 13.68
N GLU A 64 -0.27 22.00 13.97
CA GLU A 64 -0.77 23.17 14.70
C GLU A 64 -1.89 23.92 13.95
N LYS A 65 -2.77 24.58 14.73
CA LYS A 65 -4.10 25.10 14.36
C LYS A 65 -4.17 26.07 13.17
N THR A 66 -3.05 26.55 12.65
CA THR A 66 -3.02 27.39 11.46
C THR A 66 -2.91 26.51 10.21
N LYS A 67 -3.96 26.49 9.40
CA LYS A 67 -3.99 25.84 8.06
C LYS A 67 -2.77 26.21 7.17
N LEU A 68 -2.07 27.30 7.48
CA LEU A 68 -0.84 27.71 6.82
C LEU A 68 0.29 26.67 6.90
N PHE A 69 0.48 25.97 8.03
CA PHE A 69 1.63 25.06 8.12
C PHE A 69 1.47 23.80 7.29
N LYS A 70 0.22 23.31 7.12
CA LYS A 70 -0.09 22.18 6.23
C LYS A 70 0.02 22.52 4.75
N SER A 71 0.00 23.80 4.37
CA SER A 71 0.07 24.21 2.96
C SER A 71 1.50 24.43 2.46
N ILE A 72 2.48 24.40 3.37
CA ILE A 72 3.91 24.52 3.06
C ILE A 72 4.39 23.19 2.52
N ASP A 73 4.95 23.22 1.32
CA ASP A 73 5.60 22.09 0.68
C ASP A 73 6.92 21.79 1.40
N CYS A 74 6.95 20.63 2.06
CA CYS A 74 8.07 20.12 2.84
C CYS A 74 8.68 18.89 2.17
N SER A 75 8.86 18.93 0.84
CA SER A 75 9.54 17.88 0.08
C SER A 75 10.87 17.50 0.75
N LEU A 76 11.01 16.22 1.10
CA LEU A 76 12.05 15.66 1.94
C LEU A 76 12.79 14.55 1.19
N THR A 77 14.12 14.67 1.10
CA THR A 77 15.01 13.56 0.76
C THR A 77 15.70 13.05 2.04
N LEU A 78 15.47 11.77 2.34
CA LEU A 78 16.16 11.01 3.38
C LEU A 78 17.21 10.09 2.75
N SER A 79 18.47 10.36 3.01
CA SER A 79 19.59 9.53 2.59
C SER A 79 20.05 8.63 3.72
N LEU A 80 20.04 7.31 3.49
CA LEU A 80 20.33 6.29 4.49
C LEU A 80 21.62 5.53 4.16
N PRO A 81 22.57 5.40 5.10
CA PRO A 81 23.79 4.60 4.92
C PRO A 81 23.54 3.12 4.57
N LYS A 82 24.43 2.55 3.75
CA LYS A 82 24.44 1.12 3.39
C LYS A 82 24.73 0.22 4.58
N GLY A 83 24.21 -1.00 4.51
CA GLY A 83 24.51 -2.07 5.47
C GLY A 83 23.76 -1.96 6.80
N ILE A 84 22.91 -0.96 6.94
CA ILE A 84 22.10 -0.73 8.15
C ILE A 84 20.67 -1.17 7.87
N LYS A 85 20.03 -1.79 8.88
CA LYS A 85 18.63 -2.20 8.80
C LYS A 85 17.71 -1.07 9.26
N TYR A 86 16.66 -0.85 8.50
CA TYR A 86 15.66 0.17 8.79
C TYR A 86 14.26 -0.44 8.93
N ASN A 87 13.49 0.13 9.86
CA ASN A 87 12.06 -0.09 9.98
C ASN A 87 11.36 1.27 9.88
N SER A 88 10.77 1.54 8.72
CA SER A 88 10.23 2.85 8.39
C SER A 88 8.71 2.83 8.42
N GLU A 89 8.10 3.79 9.11
CA GLU A 89 6.68 4.13 9.00
C GLU A 89 6.56 5.48 8.30
N ILE A 90 5.92 5.48 7.13
CA ILE A 90 5.76 6.66 6.28
C ILE A 90 4.28 6.99 6.15
N LYS A 91 3.93 8.24 6.44
CA LYS A 91 2.60 8.81 6.24
C LYS A 91 2.70 10.07 5.37
N ASN A 92 2.25 9.99 4.12
CA ASN A 92 2.17 11.15 3.23
C ASN A 92 0.71 11.48 2.90
N PHE A 93 0.33 12.75 3.07
CA PHE A 93 -1.03 13.18 2.77
C PHE A 93 -1.22 13.75 1.36
N ASN A 94 -0.22 14.47 0.82
CA ASN A 94 -0.27 15.15 -0.48
C ASN A 94 1.13 15.28 -1.06
N GLY A 95 1.50 14.32 -1.90
CA GLY A 95 2.82 14.24 -2.52
C GLY A 95 3.21 12.79 -2.75
N ASP A 96 4.21 12.62 -3.61
CA ASP A 96 4.63 11.29 -4.04
C ASP A 96 5.65 10.71 -3.08
N ILE A 97 5.73 9.37 -3.04
CA ILE A 97 6.71 8.64 -2.24
C ILE A 97 7.61 7.87 -3.18
N SER A 98 8.92 8.10 -3.11
CA SER A 98 9.91 7.37 -3.90
C SER A 98 10.94 6.72 -2.98
N ILE A 99 11.14 5.41 -3.12
CA ILE A 99 12.09 4.63 -2.33
C ILE A 99 13.00 3.88 -3.28
N LYS A 100 14.32 4.12 -3.21
CA LYS A 100 15.29 3.51 -4.13
C LYS A 100 16.48 2.94 -3.40
N ASP A 101 16.86 1.72 -3.79
CA ASP A 101 18.05 1.01 -3.32
C ASP A 101 18.08 0.70 -1.81
N ILE A 102 16.91 0.62 -1.15
CA ILE A 102 16.84 0.44 0.31
C ILE A 102 16.31 -0.94 0.71
N ASP A 103 17.04 -1.56 1.64
CA ASP A 103 16.60 -2.78 2.31
C ASP A 103 15.95 -2.44 3.66
N GLN A 104 14.63 -2.58 3.77
CA GLN A 104 13.90 -2.18 4.97
C GLN A 104 12.57 -2.91 5.20
N LYS A 105 12.07 -2.85 6.42
CA LYS A 105 10.64 -3.02 6.68
C LYS A 105 9.95 -1.67 6.47
N LEU A 106 8.86 -1.67 5.72
CA LEU A 106 8.13 -0.47 5.36
C LEU A 106 6.67 -0.61 5.75
N LYS A 107 6.20 0.29 6.61
CA LYS A 107 4.79 0.55 6.85
C LYS A 107 4.40 1.85 6.15
N LEU A 108 3.47 1.77 5.19
CA LEU A 108 3.17 2.87 4.28
C LEU A 108 1.70 3.31 4.36
N GLU A 109 1.47 4.62 4.50
CA GLU A 109 0.17 5.26 4.30
C GLU A 109 0.33 6.42 3.32
N SER A 110 -0.16 6.27 2.08
CA SER A 110 -0.22 7.35 1.08
C SER A 110 -1.66 7.75 0.84
N PHE A 111 -2.04 9.00 1.13
CA PHE A 111 -3.41 9.46 0.96
C PHE A 111 -3.71 9.99 -0.44
N ASN A 112 -2.82 10.84 -0.98
CA ASN A 112 -2.92 11.40 -2.33
C ASN A 112 -1.51 11.59 -2.91
N GLY A 113 -1.12 10.68 -3.78
CA GLY A 113 0.17 10.69 -4.45
C GLY A 113 0.61 9.29 -4.80
N ASP A 114 1.46 9.20 -5.82
CA ASP A 114 1.94 7.94 -6.34
C ASP A 114 3.10 7.41 -5.48
N VAL A 115 3.28 6.09 -5.49
CA VAL A 115 4.32 5.40 -4.73
C VAL A 115 5.19 4.63 -5.72
N ASP A 116 6.47 5.00 -5.80
CA ASP A 116 7.50 4.34 -6.61
C ASP A 116 8.53 3.66 -5.71
N ILE A 117 8.70 2.34 -5.83
CA ILE A 117 9.69 1.56 -5.10
C ILE A 117 10.58 0.81 -6.09
N GLU A 118 11.87 1.14 -6.10
CA GLU A 118 12.82 0.61 -7.07
C GLU A 118 14.01 -0.06 -6.37
N ASN A 119 14.45 -1.20 -6.91
CA ASN A 119 15.67 -1.92 -6.53
C ASN A 119 15.82 -2.12 -5.00
N SER A 120 14.73 -2.50 -4.33
CA SER A 120 14.66 -2.55 -2.86
C SER A 120 14.31 -3.95 -2.35
N ASN A 121 14.93 -4.42 -1.27
CA ASN A 121 14.51 -5.66 -0.59
C ASN A 121 13.65 -5.30 0.62
N SER A 122 12.33 -5.32 0.43
CA SER A 122 11.40 -4.74 1.40
C SER A 122 10.24 -5.64 1.77
N HIS A 123 9.95 -5.65 3.07
CA HIS A 123 8.67 -6.11 3.60
C HIS A 123 7.73 -4.90 3.67
N ILE A 124 6.76 -4.83 2.78
CA ILE A 124 5.90 -3.67 2.60
C ILE A 124 4.50 -4.02 3.10
N SER A 125 4.09 -3.32 4.15
CA SER A 125 2.71 -3.34 4.63
C SER A 125 2.13 -1.95 4.50
N GLY A 126 0.93 -1.77 3.98
CA GLY A 126 0.44 -0.41 3.79
C GLY A 126 -0.92 -0.24 3.19
N THR A 127 -1.38 1.02 3.24
CA THR A 127 -2.62 1.45 2.60
C THR A 127 -2.35 2.63 1.67
N ILE A 128 -2.77 2.50 0.41
CA ILE A 128 -2.76 3.57 -0.57
C ILE A 128 -4.21 3.96 -0.80
N TYR A 129 -4.54 5.23 -0.56
CA TYR A 129 -5.92 5.71 -0.68
C TYR A 129 -6.22 6.26 -2.07
N ARG A 130 -5.29 7.01 -2.65
CA ARG A 130 -5.34 7.53 -4.02
C ARG A 130 -3.93 7.72 -4.58
N GLY A 131 -3.74 7.20 -5.78
CA GLY A 131 -2.46 7.22 -6.49
C GLY A 131 -2.05 5.80 -6.85
N ASP A 132 -1.12 5.69 -7.77
CA ASP A 132 -0.66 4.40 -8.29
C ASP A 132 0.52 3.87 -7.46
N LEU A 133 0.67 2.55 -7.41
CA LEU A 133 1.82 1.88 -6.81
C LEU A 133 2.63 1.22 -7.90
N GLU A 134 3.82 1.73 -8.16
CA GLU A 134 4.81 1.08 -9.03
C GLU A 134 5.94 0.49 -8.18
N ILE A 135 6.22 -0.80 -8.40
CA ILE A 135 7.35 -1.48 -7.78
C ILE A 135 8.17 -2.17 -8.87
N SER A 136 9.47 -1.91 -8.91
CA SER A 136 10.36 -2.51 -9.90
C SER A 136 11.66 -3.06 -9.29
N GLN A 137 12.19 -4.13 -9.90
CA GLN A 137 13.52 -4.70 -9.61
C GLN A 137 13.75 -5.06 -8.13
N SER A 138 12.69 -5.39 -7.40
CA SER A 138 12.70 -5.47 -5.94
C SER A 138 12.51 -6.90 -5.43
N THR A 139 12.89 -7.19 -4.19
CA THR A 139 12.52 -8.43 -3.49
C THR A 139 11.44 -8.12 -2.47
N LEU A 140 10.29 -8.78 -2.58
CA LEU A 140 9.04 -8.28 -2.02
C LEU A 140 8.35 -9.28 -1.10
N GLU A 141 7.99 -8.81 0.09
CA GLU A 141 6.96 -9.40 0.94
C GLU A 141 5.85 -8.35 1.10
N LEU A 142 4.67 -8.59 0.52
CA LEU A 142 3.62 -7.58 0.37
C LEU A 142 2.39 -7.89 1.23
N ASP A 143 1.92 -6.89 1.98
CA ASP A 143 0.58 -6.77 2.57
C ASP A 143 0.00 -5.39 2.26
N ILE A 144 -0.62 -5.25 1.08
CA ILE A 144 -1.08 -3.97 0.53
C ILE A 144 -2.60 -3.90 0.48
N LYS A 145 -3.13 -2.77 0.93
CA LYS A 145 -4.50 -2.35 0.69
C LYS A 145 -4.51 -1.12 -0.22
N ASN A 146 -5.02 -1.27 -1.43
CA ASN A 146 -5.19 -0.17 -2.36
C ASN A 146 -6.67 0.20 -2.47
N MET A 147 -7.02 1.42 -2.10
CA MET A 147 -8.40 1.92 -2.20
C MET A 147 -8.70 2.43 -3.60
N SER A 148 -7.72 3.02 -4.28
CA SER A 148 -7.85 3.61 -5.61
C SER A 148 -6.49 3.86 -6.25
N GLY A 149 -6.39 3.51 -7.52
CA GLY A 149 -5.17 3.62 -8.34
C GLY A 149 -4.74 2.24 -8.80
N ASP A 150 -3.83 2.18 -9.76
CA ASP A 150 -3.34 0.92 -10.29
C ASP A 150 -2.13 0.42 -9.47
N ILE A 151 -1.94 -0.90 -9.44
CA ILE A 151 -0.75 -1.53 -8.86
C ILE A 151 0.02 -2.19 -9.98
N ASP A 152 1.26 -1.78 -10.20
CA ASP A 152 2.15 -2.35 -11.20
C ASP A 152 3.44 -2.83 -10.55
N ILE A 153 3.72 -4.14 -10.65
CA ILE A 153 4.92 -4.77 -10.12
C ILE A 153 5.69 -5.44 -11.26
N LYS A 154 6.91 -4.96 -11.52
CA LYS A 154 7.75 -5.43 -12.64
C LYS A 154 9.09 -5.98 -12.18
N ASP A 155 9.59 -6.99 -12.89
CA ASP A 155 10.97 -7.51 -12.77
C ASP A 155 11.41 -7.81 -11.32
N SER A 156 10.47 -8.26 -10.47
CA SER A 156 10.66 -8.37 -9.03
C SER A 156 10.64 -9.84 -8.57
N LYS A 157 11.10 -10.09 -7.33
CA LYS A 157 11.08 -11.41 -6.68
C LYS A 157 10.03 -11.41 -5.57
N ILE A 158 8.95 -12.15 -5.74
CA ILE A 158 7.83 -12.19 -4.80
C ILE A 158 8.00 -13.35 -3.82
N LYS A 159 8.09 -13.03 -2.53
CA LYS A 159 8.19 -13.98 -1.41
C LYS A 159 6.89 -14.08 -0.61
N THR A 160 6.17 -12.99 -0.46
CA THR A 160 4.83 -12.97 0.15
C THR A 160 3.94 -12.05 -0.67
N LEU A 161 2.68 -12.44 -0.84
CA LEU A 161 1.73 -11.74 -1.69
C LEU A 161 0.36 -11.69 -0.99
N ALA A 162 0.04 -10.58 -0.35
CA ALA A 162 -1.29 -10.29 0.15
C ALA A 162 -1.70 -8.91 -0.37
N ILE A 163 -2.55 -8.87 -1.40
CA ILE A 163 -2.99 -7.61 -2.01
C ILE A 163 -4.52 -7.53 -2.03
N LYS A 164 -5.03 -6.37 -1.64
CA LYS A 164 -6.45 -6.03 -1.59
C LYS A 164 -6.64 -4.72 -2.34
N SER A 165 -7.14 -4.80 -3.58
CA SER A 165 -7.49 -3.63 -4.40
C SER A 165 -9.00 -3.42 -4.39
N TYR A 166 -9.45 -2.23 -4.04
CA TYR A 166 -10.87 -1.86 -4.13
C TYR A 166 -11.22 -1.27 -5.50
N SER A 167 -10.29 -0.53 -6.10
CA SER A 167 -10.44 0.10 -7.40
C SER A 167 -9.09 0.26 -8.07
N GLY A 168 -9.04 -0.04 -9.37
CA GLY A 168 -7.83 -0.01 -10.18
C GLY A 168 -7.30 -1.41 -10.47
N ASP A 169 -6.55 -1.50 -11.57
CA ASP A 169 -6.03 -2.73 -12.11
C ASP A 169 -4.77 -3.15 -11.34
N LEU A 170 -4.58 -4.47 -11.20
CA LEU A 170 -3.39 -5.05 -10.61
C LEU A 170 -2.63 -5.81 -11.68
N GLU A 171 -1.39 -5.43 -11.88
CA GLU A 171 -0.50 -6.05 -12.84
C GLU A 171 0.82 -6.47 -12.18
N ILE A 172 1.17 -7.74 -12.33
CA ILE A 172 2.49 -8.27 -11.94
C ILE A 172 3.13 -8.87 -13.19
N LYS A 173 4.22 -8.29 -13.67
CA LYS A 173 4.89 -8.67 -14.91
C LYS A 173 6.33 -9.09 -14.68
N SER A 174 6.79 -10.05 -15.48
CA SER A 174 8.20 -10.47 -15.56
C SER A 174 8.84 -10.81 -14.20
N SER A 175 8.02 -11.22 -13.23
CA SER A 175 8.45 -11.37 -11.83
C SER A 175 8.64 -12.85 -11.48
N ASP A 176 9.63 -13.13 -10.64
CA ASP A 176 9.94 -14.46 -10.12
C ASP A 176 9.15 -14.71 -8.83
N PHE A 177 8.46 -15.85 -8.72
CA PHE A 177 7.70 -16.22 -7.54
C PHE A 177 8.41 -17.35 -6.79
N ASN A 178 8.74 -17.12 -5.53
CA ASN A 178 9.22 -18.14 -4.59
C ASN A 178 8.57 -17.88 -3.24
N LEU A 179 7.28 -18.22 -3.17
CA LEU A 179 6.45 -17.80 -2.05
C LEU A 179 6.78 -18.59 -0.77
N LEU A 180 6.90 -17.87 0.34
CA LEU A 180 7.08 -18.42 1.68
C LEU A 180 5.77 -18.98 2.25
N GLU A 181 4.64 -18.43 1.79
CA GLU A 181 3.28 -18.80 2.18
C GLU A 181 2.30 -18.66 1.00
N ASN A 182 1.04 -19.06 1.17
CA ASN A 182 0.06 -18.94 0.10
C ASN A 182 -0.24 -17.47 -0.20
N GLY A 183 -0.19 -17.09 -1.48
CA GLY A 183 -0.52 -15.76 -1.95
C GLY A 183 -2.03 -15.54 -2.01
N THR A 184 -2.48 -14.33 -1.70
CA THR A 184 -3.88 -13.90 -1.83
C THR A 184 -3.95 -12.55 -2.54
N ILE A 185 -4.71 -12.48 -3.62
CA ILE A 185 -5.07 -11.24 -4.29
C ILE A 185 -6.60 -11.13 -4.30
N LYS A 186 -7.12 -9.99 -3.88
CA LYS A 186 -8.54 -9.65 -3.95
C LYS A 186 -8.70 -8.32 -4.67
N SER A 187 -9.44 -8.30 -5.78
CA SER A 187 -9.87 -7.09 -6.47
C SER A 187 -11.38 -6.94 -6.39
N PHE A 188 -11.87 -5.72 -6.14
CA PHE A 188 -13.29 -5.42 -6.25
C PHE A 188 -13.65 -4.85 -7.62
N ALA A 189 -13.00 -3.76 -8.00
CA ALA A 189 -13.24 -3.05 -9.25
C ALA A 189 -11.92 -2.85 -10.00
N GLY A 190 -11.50 -3.88 -10.74
CA GLY A 190 -10.29 -3.84 -11.56
C GLY A 190 -9.86 -5.25 -11.96
N ASP A 191 -9.13 -5.33 -13.05
CA ASP A 191 -8.59 -6.59 -13.58
C ASP A 191 -7.35 -7.01 -12.80
N ILE A 192 -7.10 -8.32 -12.75
CA ILE A 192 -5.88 -8.89 -12.17
C ILE A 192 -5.12 -9.58 -13.30
N THR A 193 -3.91 -9.11 -13.58
CA THR A 193 -3.00 -9.72 -14.55
C THR A 193 -1.72 -10.15 -13.85
N ILE A 194 -1.39 -11.43 -13.91
CA ILE A 194 -0.11 -11.96 -13.43
C ILE A 194 0.58 -12.66 -14.60
N ASP A 195 1.77 -12.20 -14.93
CA ASP A 195 2.67 -12.84 -15.88
C ASP A 195 3.99 -13.16 -15.17
N ALA A 196 4.09 -14.40 -14.69
CA ALA A 196 5.26 -14.86 -13.97
C ALA A 196 6.41 -15.15 -14.94
N LYS A 197 7.62 -14.71 -14.59
CA LYS A 197 8.85 -15.13 -15.28
C LYS A 197 9.27 -16.53 -14.86
N SER A 198 9.14 -16.83 -13.57
CA SER A 198 9.36 -18.15 -13.01
C SER A 198 8.49 -18.36 -11.78
N TYR A 199 8.14 -19.61 -11.50
CA TYR A 199 7.41 -20.00 -10.30
C TYR A 199 8.11 -21.18 -9.64
N MET A 200 8.48 -21.02 -8.37
CA MET A 200 9.19 -22.02 -7.58
C MET A 200 8.40 -22.35 -6.31
N GLY A 201 8.41 -23.64 -5.95
CA GLY A 201 7.74 -24.15 -4.76
C GLY A 201 6.31 -24.64 -5.02
N GLU A 202 5.61 -24.91 -3.92
CA GLU A 202 4.30 -25.57 -3.90
C GLU A 202 3.21 -24.71 -3.26
N LYS A 203 3.50 -23.43 -2.99
CA LYS A 203 2.50 -22.52 -2.43
C LYS A 203 1.47 -22.17 -3.50
N ASN A 204 0.25 -21.92 -3.08
CA ASN A 204 -0.83 -21.54 -3.98
C ASN A 204 -0.98 -20.02 -4.05
N ILE A 205 -1.51 -19.52 -5.16
CA ILE A 205 -2.02 -18.15 -5.29
C ILE A 205 -3.55 -18.21 -5.45
N SER A 206 -4.27 -17.57 -4.53
CA SER A 206 -5.72 -17.36 -4.62
C SER A 206 -6.00 -15.96 -5.13
N ALA A 207 -6.52 -15.83 -6.35
CA ALA A 207 -6.90 -14.57 -6.97
C ALA A 207 -8.42 -14.48 -7.09
N LYS A 208 -9.00 -13.41 -6.56
CA LYS A 208 -10.45 -13.22 -6.52
C LYS A 208 -10.83 -11.85 -7.05
N SER A 209 -11.81 -11.79 -7.95
CA SER A 209 -12.32 -10.54 -8.48
C SER A 209 -13.84 -10.47 -8.37
N LEU A 210 -14.34 -9.37 -7.82
CA LEU A 210 -15.78 -9.11 -7.81
C LEU A 210 -16.27 -8.76 -9.23
N SER A 211 -15.57 -7.82 -9.87
CA SER A 211 -16.01 -7.23 -11.13
C SER A 211 -14.92 -7.02 -12.17
N GLY A 212 -13.71 -7.54 -12.01
CA GLY A 212 -12.72 -7.59 -13.08
C GLY A 212 -12.54 -8.98 -13.65
N ASP A 213 -11.75 -9.07 -14.70
CA ASP A 213 -11.21 -10.32 -15.23
C ASP A 213 -9.93 -10.71 -14.48
N ILE A 214 -9.61 -12.00 -14.48
CA ILE A 214 -8.35 -12.52 -13.92
C ILE A 214 -7.62 -13.26 -15.01
N LYS A 215 -6.38 -12.86 -15.29
CA LYS A 215 -5.47 -13.48 -16.24
C LYS A 215 -4.19 -13.85 -15.51
N ILE A 216 -3.88 -15.14 -15.45
CA ILE A 216 -2.68 -15.65 -14.80
C ILE A 216 -1.95 -16.53 -15.81
N ASN A 217 -0.73 -16.12 -16.15
CA ASN A 217 0.14 -16.78 -17.10
C ASN A 217 1.39 -17.29 -16.40
N ASN A 218 1.96 -18.38 -16.92
CA ASN A 218 3.26 -18.91 -16.51
C ASN A 218 3.36 -19.35 -15.02
N ILE A 219 2.23 -19.73 -14.43
CA ILE A 219 2.14 -20.37 -13.11
C ILE A 219 1.46 -21.75 -13.29
N PRO A 220 1.93 -22.83 -12.63
CA PRO A 220 1.27 -24.13 -12.72
C PRO A 220 -0.21 -24.07 -12.31
N GLU A 221 -1.10 -24.58 -13.15
CA GLU A 221 -2.57 -24.46 -12.96
C GLU A 221 -3.05 -24.98 -11.60
N HIS A 222 -2.46 -26.07 -11.10
CA HIS A 222 -2.83 -26.67 -9.81
C HIS A 222 -2.44 -25.82 -8.59
N LEU A 223 -1.62 -24.77 -8.78
CA LEU A 223 -1.19 -23.83 -7.74
C LEU A 223 -1.97 -22.52 -7.80
N VAL A 224 -2.95 -22.40 -8.69
CA VAL A 224 -3.74 -21.18 -8.87
C VAL A 224 -5.21 -21.45 -8.61
N GLU A 225 -5.80 -20.65 -7.73
CA GLU A 225 -7.23 -20.65 -7.46
C GLU A 225 -7.81 -19.31 -7.93
N VAL A 226 -8.68 -19.35 -8.95
CA VAL A 226 -9.31 -18.14 -9.52
C VAL A 226 -10.80 -18.13 -9.18
N GLU A 227 -11.29 -17.05 -8.59
CA GLU A 227 -12.71 -16.85 -8.27
C GLU A 227 -13.23 -15.52 -8.84
N ASN A 228 -14.07 -15.58 -9.89
CA ASN A 228 -14.72 -14.41 -10.49
C ASN A 228 -16.22 -14.40 -10.19
N LEU A 229 -16.67 -13.38 -9.45
CA LEU A 229 -18.07 -13.21 -9.06
C LEU A 229 -18.96 -12.67 -10.19
N LYS A 230 -18.38 -11.98 -11.17
CA LYS A 230 -19.08 -11.43 -12.35
C LYS A 230 -19.84 -12.49 -13.16
N SER A 231 -19.45 -13.76 -13.05
CA SER A 231 -19.83 -14.78 -14.03
C SER A 231 -21.08 -15.60 -13.73
N ASN A 232 -21.81 -15.44 -12.61
CA ASN A 232 -23.03 -16.24 -12.37
C ASN A 232 -23.94 -15.82 -11.17
N ILE A 233 -24.59 -14.64 -11.21
CA ILE A 233 -25.69 -14.36 -10.26
C ILE A 233 -26.95 -13.85 -10.98
N PRO A 234 -27.84 -14.75 -11.44
CA PRO A 234 -29.20 -14.39 -11.84
C PRO A 234 -29.96 -13.78 -10.65
N ILE A 235 -30.56 -12.60 -10.86
CA ILE A 235 -31.22 -11.75 -9.83
C ILE A 235 -32.54 -12.37 -9.29
N MET A 236 -32.84 -13.64 -9.56
CA MET A 236 -34.13 -14.26 -9.21
C MET A 236 -33.93 -15.58 -8.45
N ASN A 237 -33.56 -15.52 -7.16
CA ASN A 237 -33.88 -16.61 -6.22
C ASN A 237 -33.75 -16.19 -4.74
N SER A 238 -34.68 -16.63 -3.89
CA SER A 238 -34.77 -16.33 -2.44
C SER A 238 -33.63 -16.93 -1.59
N ASN A 239 -32.72 -17.70 -2.19
CA ASN A 239 -31.50 -18.24 -1.58
C ASN A 239 -30.24 -17.40 -1.91
N LEU A 240 -30.39 -16.19 -2.47
CA LEU A 240 -29.27 -15.32 -2.83
C LEU A 240 -28.48 -14.87 -1.60
N GLY A 241 -29.13 -14.45 -0.52
CA GLY A 241 -28.45 -13.91 0.67
C GLY A 241 -27.51 -14.91 1.36
N SER A 242 -27.85 -16.19 1.38
CA SER A 242 -26.99 -17.23 1.97
C SER A 242 -25.82 -17.65 1.07
N LYS A 243 -26.01 -17.64 -0.26
CA LYS A 243 -24.93 -17.89 -1.23
C LYS A 243 -24.00 -16.68 -1.39
N LEU A 244 -24.56 -15.47 -1.45
CA LEU A 244 -23.82 -14.22 -1.48
C LEU A 244 -23.04 -14.03 -0.19
N SER A 245 -23.61 -14.28 0.99
CA SER A 245 -22.85 -14.23 2.24
C SER A 245 -21.76 -15.29 2.31
N SER A 246 -21.95 -16.50 1.76
CA SER A 246 -20.87 -17.50 1.69
C SER A 246 -19.74 -17.09 0.74
N ILE A 247 -20.06 -16.45 -0.39
CA ILE A 247 -19.04 -15.92 -1.31
C ILE A 247 -18.41 -14.65 -0.73
N MET A 248 -19.18 -13.76 -0.14
CA MET A 248 -18.68 -12.55 0.54
C MET A 248 -17.89 -12.89 1.80
N LYS A 249 -18.08 -14.04 2.46
CA LYS A 249 -17.15 -14.55 3.48
C LYS A 249 -15.76 -14.82 2.89
N ASN A 250 -15.68 -15.31 1.65
CA ASN A 250 -14.40 -15.46 0.95
C ASN A 250 -13.76 -14.11 0.63
N PHE A 251 -14.57 -13.06 0.42
CA PHE A 251 -14.09 -11.68 0.32
C PHE A 251 -13.87 -11.06 1.70
N SER A 252 -14.53 -11.51 2.77
CA SER A 252 -14.64 -10.83 4.06
C SER A 252 -13.29 -10.49 4.64
N PHE A 253 -13.15 -9.20 4.94
CA PHE A 253 -11.95 -8.58 5.44
C PHE A 253 -12.05 -8.68 6.96
N GLY A 254 -11.44 -9.71 7.54
CA GLY A 254 -11.38 -9.84 8.99
C GLY A 254 -10.77 -8.58 9.61
N VAL A 255 -11.64 -7.74 10.20
CA VAL A 255 -11.22 -6.61 11.03
C VAL A 255 -10.86 -7.20 12.39
N ASN A 256 -9.57 -7.15 12.72
CA ASN A 256 -9.15 -7.35 14.11
C ASN A 256 -9.68 -6.17 14.91
N LYS A 257 -10.65 -6.43 15.79
CA LYS A 257 -11.48 -5.41 16.47
C LYS A 257 -10.79 -4.69 17.64
N ASN A 258 -9.47 -4.80 17.78
CA ASN A 258 -8.72 -4.34 18.96
C ASN A 258 -7.57 -3.38 18.63
N ILE A 259 -7.82 -2.36 17.81
CA ILE A 259 -6.96 -1.17 17.81
C ILE A 259 -7.89 0.05 17.78
N GLU A 260 -8.23 0.56 18.96
CA GLU A 260 -8.64 1.96 19.10
C GLU A 260 -7.38 2.81 18.88
N VAL A 261 -7.20 3.33 17.67
CA VAL A 261 -6.44 4.57 17.50
C VAL A 261 -7.46 5.65 17.21
N GLU A 262 -7.74 6.51 18.19
CA GLU A 262 -8.34 7.80 17.93
C GLU A 262 -7.36 8.63 17.10
N VAL A 263 -7.54 8.64 15.77
CA VAL A 263 -6.96 9.67 14.89
C VAL A 263 -8.10 10.50 14.36
N ASN A 264 -8.23 11.71 14.89
CA ASN A 264 -9.31 12.62 14.57
C ASN A 264 -9.00 13.34 13.24
N THR A 265 -9.21 12.67 12.11
CA THR A 265 -9.22 13.29 10.77
C THR A 265 -10.37 12.73 9.93
N LYS A 266 -11.10 13.63 9.25
CA LYS A 266 -12.32 13.32 8.47
C LYS A 266 -12.14 12.32 7.30
N ASP A 267 -10.92 11.88 7.01
CA ASP A 267 -10.58 11.01 5.87
C ASP A 267 -10.72 9.49 6.14
N ASP A 268 -10.88 9.06 7.40
CA ASP A 268 -11.23 7.67 7.75
C ASP A 268 -12.64 7.25 7.27
N ASN A 269 -13.43 8.20 6.78
CA ASN A 269 -14.76 7.91 6.24
C ASN A 269 -14.71 7.05 4.98
N LYS A 270 -13.64 7.08 4.16
CA LYS A 270 -13.61 6.33 2.89
C LYS A 270 -13.47 4.83 3.09
N GLY A 271 -12.51 4.37 3.89
CA GLY A 271 -12.41 2.95 4.27
C GLY A 271 -13.71 2.47 4.93
N SER A 272 -14.25 3.28 5.86
CA SER A 272 -15.56 3.01 6.47
C SER A 272 -16.72 2.95 5.47
N ASN A 273 -16.72 3.79 4.44
CA ASN A 273 -17.77 3.83 3.42
C ASN A 273 -17.69 2.64 2.47
N ILE A 274 -16.48 2.25 2.06
CA ILE A 274 -16.27 1.05 1.26
C ILE A 274 -16.71 -0.19 2.05
N ASP A 275 -16.32 -0.29 3.33
CA ASP A 275 -16.77 -1.39 4.21
C ASP A 275 -18.30 -1.44 4.35
N ARG A 276 -18.97 -0.28 4.39
CA ARG A 276 -20.45 -0.21 4.38
C ARG A 276 -21.04 -0.71 3.06
N ILE A 277 -20.47 -0.34 1.92
CA ILE A 277 -20.91 -0.81 0.60
C ILE A 277 -20.75 -2.33 0.51
N LEU A 278 -19.62 -2.86 0.95
CA LEU A 278 -19.37 -4.29 0.98
C LEU A 278 -20.35 -5.03 1.89
N LYS A 279 -20.63 -4.46 3.06
CA LYS A 279 -21.65 -5.03 3.95
C LYS A 279 -23.05 -5.01 3.32
N MET A 280 -23.40 -3.96 2.57
CA MET A 280 -24.65 -3.92 1.81
C MET A 280 -24.70 -4.99 0.71
N LEU A 281 -23.59 -5.26 0.03
CA LEU A 281 -23.48 -6.35 -0.95
C LEU A 281 -23.61 -7.73 -0.28
N GLU A 282 -22.95 -7.93 0.86
CA GLU A 282 -23.03 -9.17 1.65
C GLU A 282 -24.45 -9.44 2.16
N ASP A 283 -25.12 -8.39 2.64
CA ASP A 283 -26.53 -8.44 3.06
C ASP A 283 -27.50 -8.66 1.87
N GLY A 284 -27.01 -8.65 0.63
CA GLY A 284 -27.82 -8.76 -0.58
C GLY A 284 -28.70 -7.53 -0.85
N LYS A 285 -28.35 -6.36 -0.27
CA LYS A 285 -29.09 -5.09 -0.45
C LYS A 285 -28.79 -4.40 -1.76
N ILE A 286 -27.62 -4.68 -2.35
CA ILE A 286 -27.16 -4.16 -3.64
C ILE A 286 -26.52 -5.29 -4.45
N SER A 287 -26.55 -5.17 -5.77
CA SER A 287 -25.86 -6.06 -6.71
C SER A 287 -24.34 -5.79 -6.75
N SER A 288 -23.57 -6.73 -7.30
CA SER A 288 -22.14 -6.54 -7.54
C SER A 288 -21.86 -5.33 -8.44
N GLU A 289 -22.67 -5.13 -9.49
CA GLU A 289 -22.56 -3.97 -10.38
C GLU A 289 -22.82 -2.64 -9.66
N GLU A 290 -23.82 -2.59 -8.77
CA GLU A 290 -24.11 -1.40 -7.96
C GLU A 290 -22.99 -1.13 -6.95
N ALA A 291 -22.48 -2.17 -6.28
CA ALA A 291 -21.34 -2.05 -5.38
C ALA A 291 -20.10 -1.51 -6.10
N THR A 292 -19.78 -2.05 -7.28
CA THR A 292 -18.69 -1.56 -8.13
C THR A 292 -18.88 -0.09 -8.49
N LYS A 293 -20.08 0.31 -8.96
CA LYS A 293 -20.37 1.72 -9.28
C LYS A 293 -20.18 2.64 -8.08
N LEU A 294 -20.62 2.22 -6.89
CA LEU A 294 -20.47 3.01 -5.66
C LEU A 294 -19.01 3.13 -5.23
N ILE A 295 -18.23 2.04 -5.30
CA ILE A 295 -16.80 2.05 -4.97
C ILE A 295 -16.04 2.98 -5.92
N LEU A 296 -16.28 2.86 -7.24
CA LEU A 296 -15.69 3.76 -8.24
C LEU A 296 -16.09 5.23 -7.99
N ALA A 297 -17.35 5.48 -7.64
CA ALA A 297 -17.84 6.84 -7.38
C ALA A 297 -17.25 7.48 -6.11
N LEU A 298 -16.82 6.68 -5.13
CA LEU A 298 -16.14 7.21 -3.94
C LEU A 298 -14.75 7.74 -4.27
N ASN A 299 -14.14 7.28 -5.36
CA ASN A 299 -12.75 7.55 -5.70
C ASN A 299 -12.55 8.78 -6.60
N ASN A 300 -13.62 9.24 -7.25
CA ASN A 300 -13.70 10.50 -7.99
C ASN A 300 -13.85 11.75 -7.09
#